data_AF-A0A368KRZ0-F1
#
_entry.id   AF-A0A368KRZ0-F1
#
_cell.length_a   1.000
_cell.length_b   1.000
_cell.length_c   1.000
_cell.angle_alpha   90.00
_cell.angle_beta   90.00
_cell.angle_gamma   90.00
#
_symmetry.space_group_name_H-M   'P 1'
#
loop_
_entity.id
_entity.type
_entity.pdbx_description
1 polymer ?
#
loop_
_entity_poly.entity_id
_entity_poly.type
_entity_poly.pdbx_seq_one_letter_code
_entity_poly.pdbx_strand_id
1 'polypeptide(L)'
;MQFGERVRELREARKLTQKALADRLGVSVSYISKVENEKLHFGDYPSEKFIHKLASELEADEDELLLLSDRVPPALRQRICERPDVFRVVAEMNEREMDQLVERFRRKS
;
A
#
# COMPACT_ATOMS: atom_id res chain seq x y z
N MET A 1 -3.70 6.89 8.42
CA MET A 1 -3.74 7.32 7.01
C MET A 1 -4.26 6.15 6.22
N GLN A 2 -5.24 6.39 5.38
CA GLN A 2 -5.87 5.36 4.54
C GLN A 2 -5.34 5.42 3.10
N PHE A 3 -5.55 4.36 2.32
CA PHE A 3 -5.12 4.30 0.92
C PHE A 3 -5.64 5.47 0.07
N GLY A 4 -6.95 5.75 0.14
CA GLY A 4 -7.58 6.79 -0.69
C GLY A 4 -7.05 8.19 -0.39
N GLU A 5 -6.93 8.52 0.90
CA GLU A 5 -6.28 9.75 1.38
C GLU A 5 -4.86 9.87 0.84
N ARG A 6 -4.05 8.81 0.95
CA ARG A 6 -2.66 8.82 0.49
C ARG A 6 -2.54 9.03 -1.01
N VAL A 7 -3.41 8.39 -1.80
CA VAL A 7 -3.45 8.58 -3.26
C VAL A 7 -3.78 10.03 -3.62
N ARG A 8 -4.73 10.66 -2.91
CA ARG A 8 -5.07 12.08 -3.11
C ARG A 8 -3.89 12.99 -2.82
N GLU A 9 -3.22 12.79 -1.68
CA GLU A 9 -2.04 13.57 -1.31
C GLU A 9 -0.95 13.49 -2.38
N LEU A 10 -0.63 12.27 -2.84
CA LEU A 10 0.37 12.04 -3.88
C LEU A 10 -0.03 12.69 -5.21
N ARG A 11 -1.31 12.59 -5.62
CA ARG A 11 -1.82 13.26 -6.82
C ARG A 11 -1.65 14.79 -6.73
N GLU A 12 -1.97 15.37 -5.58
CA GLU A 12 -1.89 16.82 -5.36
C GLU A 12 -0.44 17.31 -5.29
N ALA A 13 0.46 16.54 -4.68
CA ALA A 13 1.91 16.79 -4.73
C ALA A 13 2.45 16.81 -6.17
N ARG A 14 1.87 15.99 -7.05
CA ARG A 14 2.16 15.97 -8.50
C ARG A 14 1.44 17.06 -9.30
N LYS A 15 0.61 17.89 -8.65
CA LYS A 15 -0.22 18.94 -9.28
C LYS A 15 -1.13 18.38 -10.38
N LEU A 16 -1.57 17.13 -10.25
CA LEU A 16 -2.46 16.48 -11.20
C LEU A 16 -3.92 16.70 -10.79
N THR A 17 -4.79 16.94 -11.75
CA THR A 17 -6.24 16.81 -11.54
C THR A 17 -6.64 15.33 -11.53
N GLN A 18 -7.79 14.99 -10.93
CA GLN A 18 -8.32 13.62 -11.02
C GLN A 18 -8.49 13.16 -12.46
N LYS A 19 -8.87 14.07 -13.37
CA LYS A 19 -8.97 13.79 -14.81
C LYS A 19 -7.61 13.44 -15.42
N ALA A 20 -6.59 14.25 -15.15
CA ALA A 20 -5.25 14.00 -15.68
C ALA A 20 -4.68 12.66 -15.18
N LEU A 21 -4.89 12.32 -13.91
CA LEU A 21 -4.49 11.02 -13.37
C LEU A 21 -5.29 9.86 -14.00
N ALA A 22 -6.59 10.04 -14.19
CA ALA A 22 -7.44 9.04 -14.84
C ALA A 22 -7.00 8.75 -16.28
N ASP A 23 -6.69 9.80 -17.05
CA ASP A 23 -6.22 9.70 -18.43
C ASP A 23 -4.90 8.92 -18.51
N ARG A 24 -3.95 9.20 -17.62
CA ARG A 24 -2.66 8.48 -17.50
C ARG A 24 -2.85 7.01 -17.13
N LEU A 25 -3.74 6.74 -16.17
CA LEU A 25 -4.03 5.39 -15.72
C LEU A 25 -4.91 4.61 -16.71
N GLY A 26 -5.56 5.28 -17.65
CA GLY A 26 -6.47 4.65 -18.62
C GLY A 26 -7.78 4.17 -17.96
N VAL A 27 -8.27 4.93 -16.98
CA VAL A 27 -9.50 4.63 -16.23
C VAL A 27 -10.43 5.84 -16.25
N SER A 28 -11.66 5.68 -15.75
CA SER A 28 -12.58 6.82 -15.66
C SER A 28 -12.21 7.75 -14.50
N VAL A 29 -12.50 9.04 -14.66
CA VAL A 29 -12.38 10.04 -13.56
C VAL A 29 -13.22 9.63 -12.35
N SER A 30 -14.38 9.03 -12.58
CA SER A 30 -15.25 8.50 -11.52
C SER A 30 -14.58 7.37 -10.72
N TYR A 31 -13.71 6.57 -11.35
CA TYR A 31 -12.96 5.53 -10.65
C TYR A 31 -11.89 6.15 -9.73
N ILE A 32 -11.14 7.15 -10.21
CA ILE A 32 -10.18 7.88 -9.37
C ILE A 32 -10.89 8.57 -8.19
N SER A 33 -12.03 9.19 -8.44
CA SER A 33 -12.84 9.79 -7.37
C SER A 33 -13.29 8.76 -6.34
N LYS A 34 -13.68 7.54 -6.75
CA LYS A 34 -14.03 6.45 -5.81
C LYS A 34 -12.82 5.98 -5.00
N VAL A 35 -11.67 5.81 -5.66
CA VAL A 35 -10.40 5.41 -5.04
C VAL A 35 -10.00 6.41 -3.95
N GLU A 36 -10.00 7.71 -4.27
CA GLU A 36 -9.59 8.75 -3.32
C GLU A 36 -10.58 8.99 -2.17
N ASN A 37 -11.82 8.50 -2.28
CA ASN A 37 -12.86 8.71 -1.26
C ASN A 37 -13.22 7.45 -0.48
N GLU A 38 -12.38 6.40 -0.53
CA GLU A 38 -12.52 5.18 0.28
C GLU A 38 -13.86 4.45 0.17
N LYS A 39 -14.58 4.66 -0.94
CA LYS A 39 -15.83 3.92 -1.22
C LYS A 39 -15.55 2.54 -1.81
N LEU A 40 -14.45 1.92 -1.42
CA LEU A 40 -14.09 0.58 -1.84
C LEU A 40 -14.44 -0.34 -0.67
N HIS A 41 -15.54 -1.08 -0.80
CA HIS A 41 -15.85 -2.11 0.18
C HIS A 41 -14.77 -3.21 0.10
N PHE A 42 -14.61 -4.01 1.15
CA PHE A 42 -13.78 -5.20 1.13
C PHE A 42 -14.07 -6.04 -0.13
N GLY A 43 -13.10 -6.15 -1.04
CA GLY A 43 -13.25 -6.79 -2.36
C GLY A 43 -13.23 -5.85 -3.58
N ASP A 44 -13.48 -4.55 -3.38
CA ASP A 44 -13.44 -3.52 -4.44
C ASP A 44 -12.07 -2.84 -4.57
N TYR A 45 -11.11 -3.16 -3.69
CA TYR A 45 -9.77 -2.56 -3.75
C TYR A 45 -9.11 -2.79 -5.10
N PRO A 46 -8.43 -1.77 -5.66
CA PRO A 46 -7.80 -1.88 -6.96
C PRO A 46 -6.85 -3.07 -7.02
N SER A 47 -6.80 -3.72 -8.18
CA SER A 47 -5.86 -4.82 -8.43
C SER A 47 -4.40 -4.39 -8.17
N GLU A 48 -3.52 -5.35 -7.84
CA GLU A 48 -2.07 -5.08 -7.75
C GLU A 48 -1.54 -4.39 -9.01
N LYS A 49 -2.01 -4.80 -10.18
CA LYS A 49 -1.66 -4.16 -11.46
C LYS A 49 -2.03 -2.67 -11.51
N PHE A 50 -3.18 -2.30 -10.94
CA PHE A 50 -3.57 -0.90 -10.85
C PHE A 50 -2.67 -0.15 -9.87
N ILE A 51 -2.40 -0.72 -8.70
CA ILE A 51 -1.54 -0.11 -7.68
C ILE A 51 -0.12 0.09 -8.21
N HIS A 52 0.44 -0.88 -8.93
CA HIS A 52 1.72 -0.75 -9.61
C HIS A 52 1.76 0.43 -10.58
N LYS A 53 0.73 0.55 -11.45
CA LYS A 53 0.63 1.66 -12.39
C LYS A 53 0.44 3.01 -11.68
N LEU A 54 -0.36 3.02 -10.61
CA LEU A 54 -0.61 4.18 -9.76
C LEU A 54 0.67 4.68 -9.10
N ALA A 55 1.45 3.77 -8.51
CA ALA A 55 2.75 4.07 -7.89
C ALA A 55 3.71 4.67 -8.92
N SER A 56 3.75 4.10 -10.14
CA SER A 56 4.57 4.63 -11.23
C SER A 56 4.15 6.04 -11.68
N GLU A 57 2.85 6.29 -11.86
CA GLU A 57 2.35 7.61 -12.32
C GLU A 57 2.50 8.71 -11.26
N LEU A 58 2.43 8.33 -9.99
CA LEU A 58 2.59 9.24 -8.85
C LEU A 58 4.03 9.29 -8.33
N GLU A 59 4.95 8.53 -8.95
CA GLU A 59 6.29 8.15 -8.45
C GLU A 59 6.31 8.08 -6.91
N ALA A 60 5.53 7.12 -6.42
CA ALA A 60 5.33 6.81 -5.01
C ALA A 60 5.90 5.43 -4.67
N ASP A 61 6.01 5.14 -3.38
CA ASP A 61 6.40 3.81 -2.90
C ASP A 61 5.24 2.82 -3.15
N GLU A 62 5.48 1.83 -4.01
CA GLU A 62 4.49 0.80 -4.32
C GLU A 62 4.17 -0.08 -3.12
N ASP A 63 5.17 -0.41 -2.29
CA ASP A 63 4.98 -1.26 -1.12
C ASP A 63 4.13 -0.55 -0.07
N GLU A 64 4.33 0.76 0.11
CA GLU A 64 3.46 1.61 0.94
C GLU A 64 2.00 1.52 0.47
N LEU A 65 1.77 1.73 -0.84
CA LEU A 65 0.42 1.72 -1.42
C LEU A 65 -0.24 0.33 -1.35
N LEU A 66 0.54 -0.75 -1.54
CA LEU A 66 0.05 -2.11 -1.38
C LEU A 66 -0.38 -2.37 0.08
N LEU A 67 0.45 -2.03 1.05
CA LEU A 67 0.17 -2.22 2.47
C LEU A 67 -1.06 -1.43 2.92
N LEU A 68 -1.21 -0.18 2.46
CA LEU A 68 -2.39 0.65 2.74
C LEU A 68 -3.68 0.08 2.10
N SER A 69 -3.56 -0.78 1.09
CA SER A 69 -4.67 -1.48 0.44
C SER A 69 -4.91 -2.89 0.97
N ASP A 70 -4.36 -3.22 2.14
CA ASP A 70 -4.38 -4.56 2.77
C ASP A 70 -3.76 -5.67 1.89
N ARG A 71 -2.83 -5.30 0.99
CA ARG A 71 -2.08 -6.25 0.16
C ARG A 71 -0.65 -6.34 0.63
N VAL A 72 -0.16 -7.57 0.82
CA VAL A 72 1.22 -7.81 1.22
C VAL A 72 2.16 -7.68 0.00
N PRO A 73 3.18 -6.80 0.04
CA PRO A 73 4.21 -6.70 -0.99
C PRO A 73 4.82 -8.05 -1.39
N PRO A 74 5.17 -8.27 -2.68
CA PRO A 74 5.73 -9.54 -3.15
C PRO A 74 6.94 -10.01 -2.35
N ALA A 75 7.85 -9.10 -1.98
CA ALA A 75 9.04 -9.43 -1.20
C ALA A 75 8.69 -9.96 0.21
N LEU A 76 7.69 -9.35 0.87
CA LEU A 76 7.21 -9.81 2.17
C LEU A 76 6.47 -11.13 2.05
N ARG A 77 5.65 -11.29 1.01
CA ARG A 77 4.93 -12.55 0.73
C ARG A 77 5.89 -13.71 0.55
N GLN A 78 6.98 -13.50 -0.21
CA GLN A 78 8.02 -14.51 -0.37
C GLN A 78 8.63 -14.91 0.98
N ARG A 79 8.99 -13.95 1.84
CA ARG A 79 9.52 -14.24 3.18
C ARG A 79 8.53 -14.99 4.07
N ILE A 80 7.26 -14.64 4.02
CA ILE A 80 6.20 -15.34 4.77
C ILE A 80 6.09 -16.80 4.31
N CYS A 81 6.15 -17.05 3.01
CA CYS A 81 6.14 -18.41 2.46
C CYS A 81 7.41 -19.20 2.77
N GLU A 82 8.58 -18.56 2.77
CA GLU A 82 9.87 -19.21 3.10
C GLU A 82 9.96 -19.60 4.57
N ARG A 83 9.44 -18.77 5.49
CA ARG A 83 9.57 -18.94 6.94
C ARG A 83 8.26 -18.69 7.68
N PRO A 84 7.19 -19.48 7.42
CA PRO A 84 5.90 -19.26 8.05
C PRO A 84 5.95 -19.42 9.57
N ASP A 85 6.88 -20.21 10.10
CA ASP A 85 7.14 -20.36 11.53
C ASP A 85 7.50 -19.03 12.21
N VAL A 86 8.35 -18.22 11.58
CA VAL A 86 8.78 -16.92 12.13
C VAL A 86 7.60 -15.95 12.16
N PHE A 87 6.84 -15.84 11.07
CA PHE A 87 5.74 -14.89 10.97
C PHE A 87 4.54 -15.27 11.83
N ARG A 88 4.33 -16.56 12.14
CA ARG A 88 3.33 -17.00 13.14
C ARG A 88 3.67 -16.50 14.53
N VAL A 89 4.94 -16.60 14.94
CA VAL A 89 5.39 -16.05 16.22
C VAL A 89 5.19 -14.53 16.25
N VAL A 90 5.58 -13.83 15.19
CA VAL A 90 5.39 -12.37 15.08
C VAL A 90 3.91 -12.00 15.15
N ALA A 91 3.01 -12.78 14.56
CA ALA A 91 1.57 -12.52 14.59
C ALA A 91 0.93 -12.70 15.99
N GLU A 92 1.57 -13.46 16.89
CA GLU A 92 1.11 -13.67 18.26
C GLU A 92 1.72 -12.66 19.25
N MET A 93 2.74 -11.91 18.84
CA MET A 93 3.40 -10.90 19.67
C MET A 93 2.48 -9.70 19.94
N ASN A 94 2.60 -9.13 21.13
CA ASN A 94 2.01 -7.83 21.43
C ASN A 94 2.88 -6.67 20.91
N GLU A 95 2.31 -5.45 20.89
CA GLU A 95 2.98 -4.23 20.40
C GLU A 95 4.36 -4.00 21.05
N ARG A 96 4.47 -4.21 22.37
CA ARG A 96 5.74 -4.02 23.09
C ARG A 96 6.80 -5.05 22.68
N GLU A 97 6.39 -6.29 22.46
CA GLU A 97 7.28 -7.37 22.02
C GLU A 97 7.78 -7.12 20.58
N MET A 98 6.89 -6.64 19.70
CA MET A 98 7.24 -6.23 18.34
C MET A 98 8.24 -5.06 18.34
N ASP A 99 8.01 -4.02 19.16
CA ASP A 99 8.93 -2.89 19.29
C ASP A 99 10.32 -3.34 19.76
N GLN A 100 10.37 -4.22 20.76
CA GLN A 100 11.63 -4.80 21.26
C GLN A 100 12.36 -5.62 20.19
N LEU A 101 11.61 -6.39 19.39
CA LEU A 101 12.15 -7.16 18.27
C LEU A 101 12.83 -6.22 17.26
N VAL A 102 12.12 -5.17 16.83
CA VAL A 102 12.63 -4.19 15.85
C VAL A 102 13.87 -3.48 16.38
N GLU A 103 13.83 -3.00 17.61
CA GLU A 103 14.96 -2.33 18.26
C GLU A 103 16.21 -3.20 18.36
N ARG A 104 16.04 -4.49 18.69
CA ARG A 104 17.15 -5.44 18.82
C ARG A 104 17.88 -5.66 17.48
N PHE A 105 17.16 -5.66 16.37
CA PHE A 105 17.75 -5.89 15.04
C PHE A 105 18.25 -4.61 14.37
N ARG A 106 17.62 -3.44 14.62
CA ARG A 106 18.12 -2.13 14.14
C ARG A 106 19.49 -1.78 14.70
N ARG A 107 19.81 -2.19 15.94
CA ARG A 107 21.11 -1.92 16.59
C ARG A 107 22.26 -2.80 16.09
N LYS A 108 21.99 -3.82 15.27
CA LYS A 108 23.00 -4.77 14.78
C LYS A 108 23.45 -4.50 13.34
N SER A 109 22.97 -3.45 12.70
CA SER A 109 23.29 -3.10 11.31
C SER A 109 23.96 -1.74 11.19
#